data_AF-A0A7W1E9V3-F1
#
_entry.id   AF-A0A7W1E9V3-F1
#
_cell.length_a   1.000
_cell.length_b   1.000
_cell.length_c   1.000
_cell.angle_alpha   90.00
_cell.angle_beta   90.00
_cell.angle_gamma   90.00
#
_symmetry.space_group_name_H-M   'P 1'
#
loop_
_entity.id
_entity.type
_entity.pdbx_description
1 polymer ?
#
loop_
_entity_poly.entity_id
_entity_poly.type
_entity_poly.pdbx_seq_one_letter_code
_entity_poly.pdbx_strand_id
1 'polypeptide(L)'
;MTRTAAFILACLISTSLQAQTVVRPDPPLDVNRARVRDVLLVLRDSLNAIDAAAGRLQRDSRQTSAASLVSRARVMRDACGSSARAVDPARTTVIGARVVGTTGARRRLDMVRGLDVLSGELAHCRSEFASMGEAGQGERVRDYGNDRAARIQSALRAYERTLSRFLGTMGIKIEPLGAGASPLAG
;
A
#
# COMPACT_ATOMS: atom_id res chain seq x y z
N MET A 1 -11.39 -22.80 78.03
CA MET A 1 -12.16 -23.91 77.43
C MET A 1 -12.70 -23.44 76.09
N THR A 2 -12.16 -23.99 75.00
CA THR A 2 -12.75 -24.24 73.66
C THR A 2 -13.75 -23.24 73.05
N ARG A 3 -13.44 -22.72 71.85
CA ARG A 3 -14.06 -23.17 70.59
C ARG A 3 -13.44 -22.49 69.36
N THR A 4 -12.81 -23.32 68.55
CA THR A 4 -12.35 -23.12 67.18
C THR A 4 -13.54 -22.96 66.23
N ALA A 5 -13.47 -22.02 65.29
CA ALA A 5 -14.36 -21.96 64.13
C ALA A 5 -13.50 -22.12 62.86
N ALA A 6 -13.62 -23.29 62.23
CA ALA A 6 -12.94 -23.61 60.98
C ALA A 6 -13.76 -23.08 59.80
N PHE A 7 -13.16 -22.16 59.04
CA PHE A 7 -13.62 -21.70 57.74
C PHE A 7 -13.19 -22.73 56.69
N ILE A 8 -14.13 -23.43 56.05
CA ILE A 8 -13.85 -24.25 54.85
C ILE A 8 -14.68 -23.67 53.72
N LEU A 9 -14.03 -22.81 52.92
CA LEU A 9 -14.56 -22.25 51.69
C LEU A 9 -14.20 -23.22 50.55
N ALA A 10 -15.18 -23.98 50.07
CA ALA A 10 -15.02 -24.88 48.94
C ALA A 10 -14.98 -24.07 47.63
N CYS A 11 -13.78 -23.83 47.09
CA CYS A 11 -13.60 -23.33 45.74
C CYS A 11 -13.87 -24.45 44.72
N LEU A 12 -15.05 -24.43 44.10
CA LEU A 12 -15.35 -25.17 42.88
C LEU A 12 -14.56 -24.53 41.73
N ILE A 13 -13.42 -25.12 41.38
CA ILE A 13 -12.64 -24.73 40.21
C ILE A 13 -13.27 -25.41 38.99
N SER A 14 -14.23 -24.73 38.37
CA SER A 14 -14.76 -25.11 37.06
C SER A 14 -13.65 -24.92 36.02
N THR A 15 -12.94 -26.00 35.67
CA THR A 15 -12.01 -26.00 34.54
C THR A 15 -12.81 -25.92 33.26
N SER A 16 -12.94 -24.72 32.71
CA SER A 16 -13.43 -24.53 31.35
C SER A 16 -12.48 -25.23 30.41
N LEU A 17 -12.96 -26.29 29.75
CA LEU A 17 -12.31 -26.86 28.57
C LEU A 17 -12.17 -25.72 27.55
N GLN A 18 -10.97 -25.16 27.46
CA GLN A 18 -10.57 -24.26 26.40
C GLN A 18 -10.74 -25.05 25.09
N ALA A 19 -11.77 -24.68 24.33
CA ALA A 19 -11.93 -25.09 22.95
C ALA A 19 -10.67 -24.68 22.21
N GLN A 20 -9.79 -25.64 21.94
CA GLN A 20 -8.63 -25.45 21.08
C GLN A 20 -9.17 -25.15 19.68
N THR A 21 -9.34 -23.87 19.38
CA THR A 21 -9.64 -23.42 18.04
C THR A 21 -8.39 -23.67 17.22
N VAL A 22 -8.36 -24.81 16.53
CA VAL A 22 -7.34 -25.09 15.52
C VAL A 22 -7.54 -24.04 14.43
N VAL A 23 -6.77 -22.95 14.50
CA VAL A 23 -6.69 -21.93 13.46
C VAL A 23 -6.06 -22.62 12.26
N ARG A 24 -6.91 -23.12 11.38
CA ARG A 24 -6.47 -23.73 10.14
C ARG A 24 -5.95 -22.59 9.26
N PRO A 25 -4.66 -22.59 8.86
CA PRO A 25 -4.14 -21.54 8.01
C PRO A 25 -4.94 -21.51 6.71
N ASP A 26 -5.19 -20.31 6.19
CA ASP A 26 -5.82 -20.14 4.89
C ASP A 26 -5.03 -20.96 3.85
N PRO A 27 -5.71 -21.68 2.93
CA PRO A 27 -5.03 -22.50 1.94
C PRO A 27 -4.07 -21.64 1.11
N PRO A 28 -2.90 -22.19 0.70
CA PRO A 28 -1.93 -21.43 -0.07
C PRO A 28 -2.56 -20.91 -1.37
N LEU A 29 -2.18 -19.69 -1.74
CA LEU A 29 -2.62 -19.08 -2.99
C LEU A 29 -2.17 -19.94 -4.18
N ASP A 30 -3.09 -20.15 -5.13
CA ASP A 30 -2.74 -20.69 -6.46
C ASP A 30 -1.61 -19.85 -7.09
N VAL A 31 -0.75 -20.50 -7.87
CA VAL A 31 0.44 -19.90 -8.50
C VAL A 31 0.08 -18.64 -9.29
N ASN A 32 -1.06 -18.62 -9.99
CA ASN A 32 -1.48 -17.44 -10.74
C ASN A 32 -1.88 -16.28 -9.83
N ARG A 33 -2.54 -16.57 -8.71
CA ARG A 33 -2.95 -15.54 -7.73
C ARG A 33 -1.74 -15.00 -6.98
N ALA A 34 -0.78 -15.86 -6.63
CA ALA A 34 0.49 -15.46 -6.04
C ALA A 34 1.26 -14.52 -6.97
N ARG A 35 1.40 -14.87 -8.25
CA ARG A 35 2.05 -14.00 -9.26
C ARG A 35 1.38 -12.63 -9.37
N VAL A 36 0.04 -12.58 -9.43
CA VAL A 36 -0.71 -11.32 -9.48
C VAL A 36 -0.46 -10.49 -8.22
N ARG A 37 -0.54 -11.11 -7.03
CA ARG A 37 -0.25 -10.45 -5.76
C ARG A 37 1.15 -9.85 -5.76
N ASP A 38 2.16 -10.65 -6.08
CA ASP A 38 3.56 -10.26 -5.93
C ASP A 38 3.92 -9.09 -6.84
N VAL A 39 3.49 -9.13 -8.10
CA VAL A 39 3.73 -8.01 -9.05
C VAL A 39 3.00 -6.73 -8.59
N LEU A 40 1.77 -6.85 -8.07
CA LEU A 40 1.03 -5.69 -7.58
C LEU A 40 1.59 -5.14 -6.26
N LEU A 41 2.21 -5.98 -5.42
CA LEU A 41 2.92 -5.54 -4.23
C LEU A 41 4.21 -4.80 -4.60
N VAL A 42 5.00 -5.30 -5.56
CA VAL A 42 6.17 -4.58 -6.08
C VAL A 42 5.79 -3.21 -6.63
N LEU A 43 4.67 -3.11 -7.35
CA LEU A 43 4.16 -1.82 -7.80
C LEU A 43 3.78 -0.94 -6.60
N ARG A 44 3.04 -1.45 -5.61
CA ARG A 44 2.69 -0.70 -4.40
C ARG A 44 3.92 -0.16 -3.67
N ASP A 45 4.95 -0.98 -3.48
CA ASP A 45 6.19 -0.57 -2.83
C ASP A 45 6.91 0.53 -3.62
N SER A 46 6.86 0.43 -4.96
CA SER A 46 7.36 1.48 -5.83
C SER A 46 6.58 2.78 -5.70
N LEU A 47 5.25 2.73 -5.47
CA LEU A 47 4.42 3.92 -5.26
C LEU A 47 4.65 4.55 -3.87
N ASN A 48 4.96 3.75 -2.85
CA ASN A 48 5.33 4.27 -1.52
C ASN A 48 6.57 5.19 -1.57
N ALA A 49 7.47 4.99 -2.54
CA ALA A 49 8.61 5.88 -2.76
C ALA A 49 8.17 7.31 -3.17
N ILE A 50 7.05 7.43 -3.90
CA ILE A 50 6.46 8.72 -4.27
C ILE A 50 5.87 9.39 -3.04
N ASP A 51 5.14 8.68 -2.18
CA ASP A 51 4.62 9.25 -0.94
C ASP A 51 5.73 9.72 -0.01
N ALA A 52 6.83 8.96 0.08
CA ALA A 52 8.01 9.39 0.83
C ALA A 52 8.66 10.65 0.24
N ALA A 53 8.74 10.75 -1.09
CA ALA A 53 9.26 11.94 -1.78
C ALA A 53 8.33 13.15 -1.60
N ALA A 54 7.01 12.95 -1.74
CA ALA A 54 5.97 13.95 -1.52
C ALA A 54 6.04 14.51 -0.10
N GLY A 55 6.07 13.63 0.91
CA GLY A 55 6.16 14.04 2.30
C GLY A 55 7.45 14.82 2.60
N ARG A 56 8.58 14.43 2.00
CA ARG A 56 9.83 15.23 2.10
C ARG A 56 9.72 16.58 1.43
N LEU A 57 9.07 16.65 0.26
CA LEU A 57 8.89 17.91 -0.45
C LEU A 57 8.01 18.87 0.35
N GLN A 58 6.91 18.36 0.90
CA GLN A 58 5.91 19.14 1.62
C GLN A 58 6.42 19.67 2.96
N ARG A 59 7.20 18.86 3.69
CA ARG A 59 7.79 19.25 4.98
C ARG A 59 8.70 20.47 4.84
N ASP A 60 8.36 21.51 5.57
CA ASP A 60 9.15 22.75 5.71
C ASP A 60 9.49 23.41 4.36
N SER A 61 8.65 23.21 3.35
CA SER A 61 8.84 23.76 1.99
C SER A 61 9.06 25.28 1.98
N ARG A 62 8.41 26.01 2.90
CA ARG A 62 8.54 27.47 3.05
C ARG A 62 9.89 27.91 3.60
N GLN A 63 10.50 27.12 4.48
CA GLN A 63 11.76 27.46 5.17
C GLN A 63 12.98 26.83 4.51
N THR A 64 12.78 25.84 3.64
CA THR A 64 13.84 25.14 2.92
C THR A 64 14.47 26.07 1.86
N SER A 65 15.79 25.99 1.68
CA SER A 65 16.50 26.77 0.66
C SER A 65 16.07 26.38 -0.76
N ALA A 66 16.17 27.33 -1.70
CA ALA A 66 15.80 27.10 -3.11
C ALA A 66 16.53 25.90 -3.73
N ALA A 67 17.83 25.75 -3.46
CA ALA A 67 18.63 24.62 -3.95
C ALA A 67 18.15 23.27 -3.41
N SER A 68 17.79 23.22 -2.12
CA SER A 68 17.24 22.02 -1.48
C SER A 68 15.87 21.66 -2.05
N LEU A 69 15.03 22.64 -2.37
CA LEU A 69 13.75 22.40 -3.04
C LEU A 69 13.92 21.79 -4.44
N VAL A 70 14.83 22.33 -5.25
CA VAL A 70 15.18 21.78 -6.57
C VAL A 70 15.68 20.34 -6.45
N SER A 71 16.52 20.04 -5.45
CA SER A 71 16.97 18.67 -5.16
C SER A 71 15.80 17.73 -4.83
N ARG A 72 14.87 18.16 -3.97
CA ARG A 72 13.67 17.38 -3.63
C ARG A 72 12.76 17.16 -4.84
N ALA A 73 12.64 18.15 -5.73
CA ALA A 73 11.91 18.00 -6.99
C ALA A 73 12.53 16.93 -7.90
N ARG A 74 13.86 16.85 -8.00
CA ARG A 74 14.55 15.77 -8.74
C ARG A 74 14.26 14.40 -8.13
N VAL A 75 14.28 14.29 -6.80
CA VAL A 75 13.93 13.04 -6.10
C VAL A 75 12.49 12.61 -6.42
N MET A 76 11.54 13.56 -6.45
CA MET A 76 10.15 13.28 -6.83
C MET A 76 10.03 12.81 -8.29
N ARG A 77 10.71 13.49 -9.22
CA ARG A 77 10.79 13.09 -10.64
C ARG A 77 11.31 11.66 -10.77
N ASP A 78 12.38 11.34 -10.05
CA ASP A 78 13.04 10.04 -10.13
C ASP A 78 12.17 8.93 -9.53
N ALA A 79 11.45 9.23 -8.43
CA ALA A 79 10.44 8.33 -7.88
C ALA A 79 9.31 8.06 -8.88
N CYS A 80 8.70 9.10 -9.47
CA CYS A 80 7.65 8.92 -10.48
C CYS A 80 8.17 8.14 -11.71
N GLY A 81 9.40 8.39 -12.13
CA GLY A 81 10.04 7.68 -13.23
C GLY A 81 10.43 6.22 -12.93
N SER A 82 10.74 5.88 -11.68
CA SER A 82 11.01 4.49 -11.30
C SER A 82 9.70 3.71 -11.13
N SER A 83 8.69 4.28 -10.48
CA SER A 83 7.38 3.63 -10.29
C SER A 83 6.67 3.36 -11.61
N ALA A 84 6.82 4.25 -12.60
CA ALA A 84 6.23 4.04 -13.93
C ALA A 84 6.71 2.73 -14.60
N ARG A 85 7.97 2.32 -14.35
CA ARG A 85 8.52 1.07 -14.90
C ARG A 85 7.88 -0.19 -14.32
N ALA A 86 7.28 -0.09 -13.13
CA ALA A 86 6.57 -1.20 -12.50
C ALA A 86 5.13 -1.36 -13.02
N VAL A 87 4.59 -0.38 -13.76
CA VAL A 87 3.20 -0.41 -14.23
C VAL A 87 3.00 -1.42 -15.35
N ASP A 88 3.88 -1.48 -16.35
CA ASP A 88 3.71 -2.39 -17.50
C ASP A 88 3.73 -3.89 -17.11
N PRO A 89 4.67 -4.34 -16.25
CA PRO A 89 4.62 -5.71 -15.73
C PRO A 89 3.32 -6.00 -14.97
N ALA A 90 2.85 -5.07 -14.15
CA ALA A 90 1.59 -5.20 -13.41
C ALA A 90 0.40 -5.30 -14.35
N ARG A 91 0.34 -4.43 -15.36
CA ARG A 91 -0.72 -4.42 -16.38
C ARG A 91 -0.79 -5.73 -17.14
N THR A 92 0.35 -6.20 -17.64
CA THR A 92 0.45 -7.48 -18.36
C THR A 92 -0.03 -8.64 -17.50
N THR A 93 0.35 -8.64 -16.22
CA THR A 93 -0.04 -9.68 -15.26
C THR A 93 -1.53 -9.63 -14.95
N VAL A 94 -2.12 -8.44 -14.77
CA VAL A 94 -3.56 -8.26 -14.53
C VAL A 94 -4.39 -8.67 -15.75
N ILE A 95 -3.96 -8.36 -16.97
CA ILE A 95 -4.65 -8.76 -18.20
C ILE A 95 -4.72 -10.29 -18.30
N GLY A 96 -3.59 -10.96 -18.03
CA GLY A 96 -3.50 -12.42 -18.03
C GLY A 96 -4.16 -13.09 -16.83
N ALA A 97 -4.61 -12.34 -15.82
CA ALA A 97 -5.17 -12.92 -14.61
C ALA A 97 -6.49 -13.65 -14.90
N ARG A 98 -6.58 -14.89 -14.43
CA ARG A 98 -7.82 -15.67 -14.45
C ARG A 98 -8.76 -15.14 -13.37
N VAL A 99 -9.92 -14.65 -13.80
CA VAL A 99 -11.00 -14.17 -12.93
C VAL A 99 -12.26 -14.97 -13.22
N VAL A 100 -13.08 -15.22 -12.18
CA VAL A 100 -14.30 -16.01 -12.29
C VAL A 100 -15.52 -15.08 -12.28
N GLY A 101 -16.47 -15.35 -13.17
CA GLY A 101 -17.74 -14.62 -13.25
C GLY A 101 -17.64 -13.21 -13.84
N THR A 102 -18.82 -12.62 -14.09
CA THR A 102 -18.96 -11.29 -14.70
C THR A 102 -18.40 -10.19 -13.81
N THR A 103 -18.60 -10.27 -12.50
CA THR A 103 -18.02 -9.33 -11.51
C THR A 103 -16.50 -9.36 -11.57
N GLY A 104 -15.87 -10.53 -11.62
CA GLY A 104 -14.42 -10.67 -11.75
C GLY A 104 -13.88 -10.04 -13.04
N ALA A 105 -14.55 -10.30 -14.17
CA ALA A 105 -14.21 -9.70 -15.45
C ALA A 105 -14.29 -8.16 -15.40
N ARG A 106 -15.35 -7.60 -14.82
CA ARG A 106 -15.51 -6.15 -14.64
C ARG A 106 -14.40 -5.56 -13.76
N ARG A 107 -14.07 -6.22 -12.64
CA ARG A 107 -13.01 -5.76 -11.73
C ARG A 107 -11.62 -5.79 -12.36
N ARG A 108 -11.35 -6.80 -13.21
CA ARG A 108 -10.12 -6.84 -14.01
C ARG A 108 -10.04 -5.66 -14.98
N LEU A 109 -11.13 -5.36 -15.70
CA LEU A 109 -11.18 -4.19 -16.59
C LEU A 109 -10.99 -2.87 -15.83
N ASP A 110 -11.66 -2.71 -14.68
CA ASP A 110 -11.47 -1.55 -13.81
C ASP A 110 -10.01 -1.42 -13.36
N MET A 111 -9.35 -2.53 -13.02
CA MET A 111 -7.94 -2.56 -12.61
C MET A 111 -7.00 -2.18 -13.76
N VAL A 112 -7.22 -2.70 -14.97
CA VAL A 112 -6.42 -2.33 -16.16
C VAL A 112 -6.57 -0.85 -16.45
N ARG A 113 -7.79 -0.31 -16.43
CA ARG A 113 -8.02 1.14 -16.58
C ARG A 113 -7.35 1.95 -15.47
N GLY A 114 -7.38 1.47 -14.23
CA GLY A 114 -6.70 2.09 -13.11
C GLY A 114 -5.18 2.16 -13.32
N LEU A 115 -4.58 1.12 -13.89
CA LEU A 115 -3.15 1.10 -14.26
C LEU A 115 -2.84 2.05 -15.42
N ASP A 116 -3.71 2.14 -16.43
CA ASP A 116 -3.55 3.07 -17.55
C ASP A 116 -3.59 4.54 -17.07
N VAL A 117 -4.56 4.88 -16.19
CA VAL A 117 -4.64 6.20 -15.54
C VAL A 117 -3.40 6.46 -14.69
N LEU A 118 -3.00 5.50 -13.84
CA LEU A 118 -1.80 5.63 -13.01
C LEU A 118 -0.54 5.87 -13.86
N SER A 119 -0.40 5.19 -14.99
CA SER A 119 0.72 5.38 -15.92
C SER A 119 0.77 6.82 -16.43
N GLY A 120 -0.38 7.35 -16.86
CA GLY A 120 -0.52 8.74 -17.31
C GLY A 120 -0.15 9.75 -16.22
N GLU A 121 -0.64 9.55 -15.00
CA GLU A 121 -0.35 10.41 -13.84
C GLU A 121 1.13 10.37 -13.44
N LEU A 122 1.77 9.20 -13.49
CA LEU A 122 3.21 9.05 -13.22
C LEU A 122 4.06 9.74 -14.30
N ALA A 123 3.67 9.64 -15.57
CA ALA A 123 4.33 10.34 -16.66
C ALA A 123 4.18 11.87 -16.50
N HIS A 124 2.99 12.33 -16.15
CA HIS A 124 2.73 13.74 -15.87
C HIS A 124 3.56 14.24 -14.68
N CYS A 125 3.52 13.54 -13.54
CA CYS A 125 4.34 13.83 -12.36
C CYS A 125 5.83 13.97 -12.75
N ARG A 126 6.36 12.99 -13.48
CA ARG A 126 7.76 13.01 -13.93
C ARG A 126 8.06 14.25 -14.75
N SER A 127 7.21 14.61 -15.70
CA SER A 127 7.39 15.80 -16.55
C SER A 127 7.35 17.10 -15.75
N GLU A 128 6.38 17.24 -14.85
CA GLU A 128 6.24 18.43 -14.03
C GLU A 128 7.45 18.65 -13.13
N PHE A 129 7.86 17.60 -12.41
CA PHE A 129 9.00 17.66 -11.50
C PHE A 129 10.36 17.67 -12.22
N ALA A 130 10.43 17.23 -13.48
CA ALA A 130 11.60 17.47 -14.32
C ALA A 130 11.83 18.95 -14.55
N SER A 131 10.80 19.69 -14.97
CA SER A 131 10.90 21.14 -15.18
C SER A 131 11.20 21.90 -13.88
N MET A 132 10.63 21.48 -12.76
CA MET A 132 10.88 22.09 -11.45
C MET A 132 12.25 21.70 -10.84
N GLY A 133 12.86 20.62 -11.34
CA GLY A 133 14.17 20.15 -10.92
C GLY A 133 15.35 20.87 -11.59
N GLU A 134 15.09 21.85 -12.45
CA GLU A 134 16.13 22.65 -13.11
C GLU A 134 16.75 23.68 -12.16
N ALA A 135 17.98 24.12 -12.49
CA ALA A 135 18.65 25.15 -11.70
C ALA A 135 17.83 26.45 -11.69
N GLY A 136 17.74 27.11 -10.53
CA GLY A 136 16.99 28.36 -10.36
C GLY A 136 15.47 28.19 -10.16
N GLN A 137 14.91 26.97 -10.26
CA GLN A 137 13.46 26.74 -10.14
C GLN A 137 12.96 26.59 -8.68
N GLY A 138 13.77 26.94 -7.68
CA GLY A 138 13.43 26.72 -6.27
C GLY A 138 12.16 27.44 -5.80
N GLU A 139 11.93 28.69 -6.26
CA GLU A 139 10.69 29.42 -5.96
C GLU A 139 9.47 28.73 -6.57
N ARG A 140 9.57 28.28 -7.83
CA ARG A 140 8.51 27.52 -8.49
C ARG A 140 8.17 26.23 -7.74
N VAL A 141 9.18 25.52 -7.22
CA VAL A 141 8.97 24.35 -6.37
C VAL A 141 8.25 24.74 -5.07
N ARG A 142 8.60 25.88 -4.47
CA ARG A 142 7.96 26.37 -3.25
C ARG A 142 6.48 26.67 -3.47
N ASP A 143 6.17 27.35 -4.57
CA ASP A 143 4.83 27.84 -4.86
C ASP A 143 3.90 26.72 -5.33
N TYR A 144 4.40 25.80 -6.18
CA TYR A 144 3.57 24.81 -6.86
C TYR A 144 3.85 23.36 -6.46
N GLY A 145 5.01 23.07 -5.87
CA GLY A 145 5.44 21.69 -5.61
C GLY A 145 4.47 20.92 -4.71
N ASN A 146 3.89 21.58 -3.71
CA ASN A 146 2.94 20.97 -2.78
C ASN A 146 1.65 20.54 -3.48
N ASP A 147 1.07 21.41 -4.33
CA ASP A 147 -0.15 21.11 -5.06
C ASP A 147 0.06 19.99 -6.09
N ARG A 148 1.21 19.99 -6.76
CA ARG A 148 1.60 18.96 -7.74
C ARG A 148 1.80 17.61 -7.05
N ALA A 149 2.45 17.61 -5.88
CA ALA A 149 2.56 16.43 -5.03
C ALA A 149 1.19 15.92 -4.55
N ALA A 150 0.29 16.81 -4.11
CA ALA A 150 -1.04 16.42 -3.66
C ALA A 150 -1.88 15.77 -4.78
N ARG A 151 -1.75 16.25 -6.03
CA ARG A 151 -2.40 15.64 -7.21
C ARG A 151 -1.98 14.19 -7.42
N ILE A 152 -0.68 13.91 -7.48
CA ILE A 152 -0.21 12.53 -7.68
C ILE A 152 -0.63 11.64 -6.50
N GLN A 153 -0.55 12.12 -5.25
CA GLN A 153 -1.02 11.36 -4.08
C GLN A 153 -2.52 11.01 -4.15
N SER A 154 -3.35 11.90 -4.69
CA SER A 154 -4.77 11.61 -4.94
C SER A 154 -4.96 10.48 -5.94
N ALA A 155 -4.19 10.49 -7.04
CA ALA A 155 -4.18 9.42 -8.03
C ALA A 155 -3.71 8.08 -7.44
N LEU A 156 -2.66 8.08 -6.59
CA LEU A 156 -2.20 6.88 -5.89
C LEU A 156 -3.31 6.27 -5.02
N ARG A 157 -4.00 7.10 -4.23
CA ARG A 157 -5.14 6.64 -3.40
C ARG A 157 -6.30 6.11 -4.25
N ALA A 158 -6.56 6.69 -5.42
CA ALA A 158 -7.58 6.20 -6.33
C ALA A 158 -7.23 4.82 -6.91
N TYR A 159 -5.96 4.63 -7.26
CA TYR A 159 -5.41 3.34 -7.67
C TYR A 159 -5.53 2.30 -6.54
N GLU A 160 -5.14 2.63 -5.31
CA GLU A 160 -5.21 1.71 -4.15
C GLU A 160 -6.63 1.20 -3.89
N ARG A 161 -7.65 2.08 -4.01
CA ARG A 161 -9.06 1.64 -3.90
C ARG A 161 -9.46 0.66 -4.99
N THR A 162 -8.89 0.78 -6.19
CA THR A 162 -9.13 -0.15 -7.30
C THR A 162 -8.41 -1.47 -7.08
N LEU A 163 -7.16 -1.41 -6.64
CA LEU A 163 -6.34 -2.55 -6.26
C LEU A 163 -7.04 -3.41 -5.18
N SER A 164 -7.46 -2.79 -4.07
CA SER A 164 -8.11 -3.51 -2.96
C SER A 164 -9.39 -4.24 -3.40
N ARG A 165 -10.21 -3.62 -4.26
CA ARG A 165 -11.43 -4.25 -4.80
C ARG A 165 -11.11 -5.42 -5.74
N PHE A 166 -10.08 -5.27 -6.57
CA PHE A 166 -9.64 -6.33 -7.48
C PHE A 166 -9.09 -7.53 -6.72
N LEU A 167 -8.18 -7.31 -5.77
CA LEU A 167 -7.60 -8.37 -4.94
C LEU A 167 -8.65 -9.08 -4.08
N GLY A 168 -9.60 -8.33 -3.49
CA GLY A 168 -10.72 -8.92 -2.77
C GLY A 168 -11.56 -9.86 -3.63
N THR A 169 -11.74 -9.55 -4.92
CA THR A 169 -12.45 -10.42 -5.87
C THR A 169 -11.66 -11.69 -6.21
N MET A 170 -10.33 -11.64 -6.11
CA MET A 170 -9.46 -12.79 -6.29
C MET A 170 -9.27 -13.62 -5.01
N GLY A 171 -9.88 -13.20 -3.89
CA GLY A 171 -9.65 -13.80 -2.58
C GLY A 171 -8.22 -13.59 -2.07
N ILE A 172 -7.52 -12.56 -2.54
CA ILE A 172 -6.18 -12.22 -2.09
C ILE A 172 -6.31 -11.20 -0.95
N LYS A 173 -5.90 -11.61 0.26
CA LYS A 173 -5.75 -10.69 1.40
C LYS A 173 -4.34 -10.10 1.37
N ILE A 174 -4.23 -8.79 1.60
CA ILE A 174 -2.94 -8.16 1.90
C ILE A 174 -2.91 -7.93 3.41
N GLU A 175 -2.17 -8.77 4.12
CA GLU A 175 -1.88 -8.55 5.53
C GLU A 175 -0.61 -7.69 5.66
N PRO A 176 -0.56 -6.75 6.62
CA PRO A 176 0.70 -6.10 6.99
C PRO A 176 1.75 -7.15 7.35
N LEU A 177 2.99 -6.94 6.94
CA LEU A 177 4.11 -7.78 7.37
C LEU A 177 4.15 -7.80 8.91
N GLY A 178 4.04 -8.99 9.50
CA GLY A 178 3.99 -9.20 10.96
C GLY A 178 2.60 -9.32 11.59
N ALA A 179 1.52 -9.22 10.82
CA ALA A 179 0.13 -9.41 11.30
C ALA A 179 -0.39 -10.85 11.15
N GLY A 180 0.37 -11.73 10.48
CA GLY A 180 0.08 -13.16 10.51
C GLY A 180 0.21 -13.67 11.93
N ALA A 181 -0.75 -14.50 12.37
CA ALA A 181 -0.81 -15.05 13.72
C ALA A 181 0.60 -15.49 14.19
N SER A 182 1.16 -14.77 15.15
CA SER A 182 2.43 -15.13 15.77
C SER A 182 2.20 -16.46 16.48
N PRO A 183 2.87 -17.57 16.10
CA PRO A 183 2.70 -18.85 16.78
C PRO A 183 3.31 -18.88 18.19
N LEU A 184 3.80 -17.74 18.69
CA LEU A 184 4.49 -17.59 19.97
C LEU A 184 3.73 -16.73 21.00
N ALA A 185 2.45 -16.43 20.76
CA ALA A 185 1.56 -15.89 21.79
C ALA A 185 0.73 -17.03 22.40
N GLY A 186 1.41 -17.88 23.17
CA GLY A 186 0.83 -19.02 23.91
C GLY A 186 1.78 -19.46 25.01
#